data_AF-A0A3C1YEZ5-F1
#
_entry.id   AF-A0A3C1YEZ5-F1
#
_cell.length_a   1.000
_cell.length_b   1.000
_cell.length_c   1.000
_cell.angle_alpha   90.00
_cell.angle_beta   90.00
_cell.angle_gamma   90.00
#
_symmetry.space_group_name_H-M   'P 1'
#
loop_
_entity.id
_entity.type
_entity.pdbx_description
1 polymer ?
#
loop_
_entity_poly.entity_id
_entity_poly.type
_entity_poly.pdbx_seq_one_letter_code
_entity_poly.pdbx_strand_id
1 'polypeptide(L)' 'MAYKYYKDNREFIKALTDTGDLVTIEQEVDWDMELGAIVRRACEKNSPAPYFKKIKDYPGWEAFGAPLS' A
#
# COMPACT_ATOMS: atom_id res chain seq x y z
N MET A 1 7.21 3.47 28.06
CA MET A 1 6.73 2.38 27.18
C MET A 1 7.47 2.53 25.86
N ALA A 2 8.27 1.55 25.45
CA ALA A 2 8.89 1.62 24.12
C ALA A 2 7.77 1.38 23.09
N TYR A 3 7.50 2.36 22.23
CA TYR A 3 6.58 2.17 21.12
C TYR A 3 7.14 1.06 20.22
N LYS A 4 6.28 0.15 19.76
CA LYS A 4 6.66 -0.79 18.71
C LYS A 4 6.96 0.03 17.46
N TYR A 5 8.22 0.06 17.04
CA TYR A 5 8.67 0.73 15.83
C TYR A 5 9.21 -0.31 14.85
N TYR A 6 9.08 -0.03 13.56
CA TYR A 6 9.60 -0.87 12.49
C TYR A 6 10.90 -0.25 11.98
N LYS A 7 11.91 -1.07 11.73
CA LYS A 7 13.23 -0.59 11.32
C LYS A 7 13.23 0.01 9.93
N ASP A 8 12.38 -0.53 9.05
CA ASP A 8 12.26 -0.10 7.67
C ASP A 8 10.83 -0.32 7.12
N ASN A 9 10.60 0.17 5.90
CA ASN A 9 9.30 0.05 5.25
C ASN A 9 8.90 -1.40 4.96
N ARG A 10 9.85 -2.33 4.77
CA ARG A 10 9.54 -3.74 4.50
C ARG A 10 9.02 -4.42 5.76
N GLU A 11 9.63 -4.14 6.91
CA GLU A 11 9.13 -4.59 8.22
C GLU A 11 7.75 -3.99 8.52
N PHE A 12 7.54 -2.70 8.20
CA PHE A 12 6.24 -2.06 8.40
C PHE A 12 5.15 -2.69 7.52
N ILE A 13 5.40 -2.86 6.22
CA ILE A 13 4.49 -3.53 5.28
C ILE A 13 4.15 -4.94 5.78
N LYS A 14 5.15 -5.71 6.21
CA LYS A 14 4.92 -7.06 6.76
C LYS A 14 3.98 -7.02 7.97
N ALA A 15 4.19 -6.07 8.88
CA ALA A 15 3.35 -5.96 10.06
C ALA A 15 1.90 -5.59 9.70
N LEU A 16 1.68 -4.73 8.70
CA LEU A 16 0.33 -4.42 8.21
C LEU A 16 -0.33 -5.63 7.54
N THR A 17 0.44 -6.45 6.82
CA THR A 17 -0.07 -7.73 6.28
C THR A 17 -0.51 -8.66 7.40
N ASP A 18 0.27 -8.78 8.47
CA ASP A 18 -0.02 -9.66 9.61
C ASP A 18 -1.26 -9.19 10.41
N THR A 19 -1.55 -7.89 10.44
CA THR A 19 -2.74 -7.33 11.12
C THR A 19 -3.98 -7.26 10.23
N GLY A 20 -3.84 -7.45 8.92
CA GLY A 20 -4.93 -7.28 7.95
C GLY A 20 -5.19 -5.82 7.53
N ASP A 21 -4.30 -4.90 7.91
CA ASP A 21 -4.38 -3.47 7.57
C ASP A 21 -3.75 -3.14 6.21
N LEU A 22 -3.41 -4.17 5.42
CA LEU A 22 -2.87 -4.02 4.05
C LEU A 22 -3.54 -5.00 3.09
N VAL A 23 -3.80 -4.51 1.87
CA VAL A 23 -4.30 -5.32 0.75
C VAL A 23 -3.30 -5.28 -0.40
N THR A 24 -2.80 -6.44 -0.81
CA THR A 24 -1.93 -6.58 -1.97
C THR A 24 -2.74 -6.63 -3.26
N ILE A 25 -2.39 -5.76 -4.21
CA ILE A 25 -3.00 -5.65 -5.53
C ILE A 25 -2.00 -6.21 -6.56
N GLU A 26 -2.31 -7.41 -7.04
CA GLU A 26 -1.49 -8.16 -8.02
C GLU A 26 -1.85 -7.84 -9.49
N GLN A 27 -2.95 -7.11 -9.69
CA GLN A 27 -3.37 -6.60 -10.99
C GLN A 27 -2.46 -5.44 -11.41
N GLU A 28 -2.20 -5.33 -12.71
CA GLU A 28 -1.55 -4.15 -13.26
C GLU A 28 -2.48 -2.95 -13.14
N VAL A 29 -1.95 -1.84 -12.61
CA VAL A 29 -2.65 -0.57 -12.49
C VAL A 29 -1.96 0.50 -13.33
N ASP A 30 -2.74 1.42 -13.87
CA ASP A 30 -2.24 2.64 -14.48
C ASP A 30 -1.78 3.63 -13.40
N TRP A 31 -0.58 4.16 -13.58
CA TRP A 31 -0.06 5.20 -12.69
C TRP A 31 -0.79 6.53 -12.92
N ASP A 32 -1.33 6.74 -14.12
CA ASP A 32 -2.08 7.94 -14.47
C ASP A 32 -3.50 7.83 -13.92
N MET A 33 -3.75 8.56 -12.83
CA MET A 33 -5.02 8.70 -12.13
C MET A 33 -5.58 7.43 -11.46
N GLU A 34 -5.46 6.22 -12.02
CA GLU A 34 -6.04 5.00 -11.44
C GLU A 34 -5.44 4.68 -10.06
N LEU A 35 -4.11 4.59 -9.97
CA LEU A 35 -3.42 4.31 -8.70
C LEU A 35 -3.81 5.34 -7.63
N GLY A 36 -3.77 6.64 -7.98
CA GLY A 36 -4.17 7.72 -7.08
C GLY A 36 -5.64 7.67 -6.67
N ALA A 37 -6.55 7.31 -7.59
CA ALA A 37 -7.97 7.18 -7.32
C ALA A 37 -8.27 6.00 -6.36
N ILE A 38 -7.56 4.88 -6.51
CA ILE A 38 -7.66 3.73 -5.59
C ILE A 38 -7.22 4.16 -4.19
N VAL A 39 -6.05 4.82 -4.07
CA VAL A 39 -5.53 5.32 -2.80
C VAL A 39 -6.50 6.31 -2.16
N ARG A 40 -7.05 7.24 -2.94
CA ARG A 40 -8.02 8.22 -2.44
C ARG A 40 -9.27 7.55 -1.88
N ARG A 41 -9.81 6.55 -2.59
CA ARG A 41 -10.97 5.78 -2.13
C ARG A 41 -10.67 4.97 -0.86
N ALA A 42 -9.45 4.45 -0.72
CA ALA A 42 -9.03 3.74 0.48
C ALA A 42 -9.06 4.67 1.70
N CYS A 43 -8.49 5.89 1.58
CA CYS A 43 -8.54 6.90 2.63
C CYS A 43 -9.99 7.31 2.98
N GLU A 44 -10.84 7.54 1.98
CA GLU A 44 -12.25 7.91 2.22
C GLU A 44 -13.06 6.85 2.98
N LYS A 45 -12.66 5.60 2.83
CA LYS A 45 -13.34 4.45 3.45
C LYS A 45 -12.66 3.96 4.73
N ASN A 46 -11.54 4.57 5.15
CA ASN A 46 -10.65 4.01 6.18
C ASN A 46 -10.39 2.50 5.94
N SER A 47 -10.13 2.16 4.67
CA SER A 47 -9.85 0.79 4.26
C SER A 47 -8.37 0.44 4.48
N PRO A 48 -8.02 -0.87 4.51
CA PRO A 48 -6.63 -1.31 4.50
C PRO A 48 -5.79 -0.64 3.40
N ALA A 49 -4.52 -0.42 3.69
CA ALA A 49 -3.59 0.26 2.81
C ALA A 49 -3.34 -0.56 1.53
N PRO A 50 -3.49 0.03 0.33
CA PRO A 50 -3.24 -0.68 -0.93
C PRO A 50 -1.73 -0.78 -1.23
N TYR A 51 -1.28 -1.99 -1.55
CA TYR A 51 0.09 -2.27 -1.98
C TYR A 51 0.10 -2.85 -3.39
N PHE A 52 0.53 -2.02 -4.35
CA PHE A 52 0.51 -2.32 -5.77
C PHE A 52 1.79 -3.03 -6.20
N LYS A 53 1.64 -4.21 -6.81
CA LYS A 53 2.75 -5.06 -7.27
C LYS A 53 3.13 -4.87 -8.73
N LYS A 54 2.23 -4.30 -9.55
CA LYS A 54 2.44 -4.10 -10.98
C LYS A 54 1.92 -2.74 -11.40
N ILE A 55 2.79 -1.93 -11.98
CA ILE A 55 2.47 -0.59 -12.46
C ILE A 55 2.79 -0.55 -13.95
N LYS A 56 1.83 -0.15 -14.76
CA LYS A 56 1.97 -0.01 -16.21
C LYS A 56 3.21 0.82 -16.55
N ASP A 57 4.00 0.37 -17.52
CA ASP A 57 5.27 0.97 -17.97
C ASP A 57 6.43 0.95 -16.95
N TYR A 58 6.23 0.43 -15.73
CA TYR A 58 7.23 0.37 -14.66
C TYR A 58 7.44 -1.06 -14.12
N PRO A 59 8.00 -1.99 -14.92
CA PRO A 59 8.23 -3.37 -14.47
C PRO A 59 9.23 -3.42 -13.31
N GLY A 60 8.91 -4.21 -12.28
CA GLY A 60 9.74 -4.39 -11.08
C GLY A 60 9.61 -3.28 -10.03
N TRP A 61 8.83 -2.24 -10.32
CA TRP A 61 8.48 -1.21 -9.34
C TRP A 61 7.16 -1.56 -8.65
N GLU A 62 7.07 -1.13 -7.39
CA GLU A 62 5.91 -1.32 -6.54
C GLU A 62 5.54 0.03 -5.92
N ALA A 63 4.27 0.20 -5.58
CA ALA A 63 3.78 1.39 -4.91
C ALA A 63 3.02 1.03 -3.65
N PHE A 64 3.25 1.78 -2.59
CA PHE A 64 2.55 1.63 -1.32
C PHE A 64 1.74 2.90 -1.06
N GLY A 65 0.42 2.77 -1.09
CA GLY A 65 -0.52 3.88 -0.90
C GLY A 65 -1.09 3.90 0.51
N ALA A 66 -1.48 5.10 0.95
CA ALA A 66 -2.14 5.32 2.25
C ALA A 66 -1.41 4.67 3.45
N PRO A 67 -0.09 4.94 3.66
CA PRO A 67 0.70 4.26 4.69
C PRO A 67 0.29 4.57 6.15
N LEU A 68 -0.58 5.56 6.37
CA LEU A 68 -0.99 6.09 7.68
C LEU A 68 -2.49 6.44 7.73
N SER A 69 -3.31 5.89 6.84
CA SER A 69 -4.75 6.20 6.73
C SER A 69 -5.59 5.60 7.84
#